data_AF-W4VC59-F1
#
_entry.id   AF-W4VC59-F1
#
_cell.length_a   1.000
_cell.length_b   1.000
_cell.length_c   1.000
_cell.angle_alpha   90.00
_cell.angle_beta   90.00
_cell.angle_gamma   90.00
#
_symmetry.space_group_name_H-M   'P 1'
#
loop_
_entity.id
_entity.type
_entity.pdbx_description
1 polymer ?
#
loop_
_entity_poly.entity_id
_entity_poly.type
_entity_poly.pdbx_seq_one_letter_code
_entity_poly.pdbx_strand_id
1 'polypeptide(L)'
;MNMKMNDKIEKVLWSIAFPGLGQLLNGHIIKGIFFMILELIVNHCSNLNSIIIYSFVGNIQEAINNSNYQWLMFYPSLYLYVMWDAYKYAKGDHSPMDSLPYVFAAYLGTVGIVYSASFNINGIFFGPVWLTLIFMVIGIIIGCSIQKQINKRSGLNSEKNRNISILYIL
;
A
#
# COMPACT_ATOMS: atom_id res chain seq x y z
N MET A 1 11.84 17.97 13.37
CA MET A 1 11.22 16.97 12.48
C MET A 1 11.26 17.54 11.06
N ASN A 2 11.98 16.88 10.14
CA ASN A 2 12.52 17.47 8.90
C ASN A 2 11.39 17.70 7.86
N MET A 3 11.26 18.90 7.26
CA MET A 3 10.15 19.26 6.34
C MET A 3 9.96 18.25 5.19
N LYS A 4 11.05 17.61 4.74
CA LYS A 4 11.02 16.55 3.70
C LYS A 4 10.26 15.29 4.12
N MET A 5 10.36 14.88 5.39
CA MET A 5 9.66 13.71 5.91
C MET A 5 8.16 14.00 6.06
N ASN A 6 7.81 15.25 6.35
CA ASN A 6 6.42 15.69 6.46
C ASN A 6 5.70 15.61 5.10
N ASP A 7 6.37 16.01 4.01
CA ASP A 7 5.80 15.95 2.66
C ASP A 7 5.47 14.51 2.24
N LYS A 8 6.40 13.56 2.43
CA LYS A 8 6.15 12.13 2.13
C LYS A 8 4.95 11.55 2.86
N ILE A 9 4.89 11.80 4.17
CA ILE A 9 3.79 11.31 5.01
C ILE A 9 2.47 11.95 4.56
N GLU A 10 2.46 13.26 4.28
CA GLU A 10 1.29 13.96 3.77
C GLU A 10 0.76 13.35 2.47
N LYS A 11 1.62 13.14 1.46
CA LYS A 11 1.17 12.57 0.17
C LYS A 11 0.60 11.16 0.34
N VAL A 12 1.23 10.34 1.19
CA VAL A 12 0.76 8.97 1.45
C VAL A 12 -0.56 8.98 2.21
N LEU A 13 -0.72 9.82 3.24
CA LEU A 13 -1.97 9.94 3.99
C LEU A 13 -3.13 10.38 3.10
N TRP A 14 -2.90 11.33 2.19
CA TRP A 14 -3.93 11.73 1.23
C TRP A 14 -4.23 10.65 0.20
N SER A 15 -3.23 9.89 -0.26
CA SER A 15 -3.50 8.70 -1.10
C SER A 15 -4.25 7.58 -0.38
N ILE A 16 -4.10 7.47 0.95
CA ILE A 16 -4.92 6.56 1.78
C ILE A 16 -6.36 7.09 1.90
N ALA A 17 -6.53 8.39 2.08
CA ALA A 17 -7.87 8.98 2.16
C ALA A 17 -8.65 8.79 0.85
N PHE A 18 -7.99 8.99 -0.29
CA PHE A 18 -8.56 8.71 -1.59
C PHE A 18 -7.45 8.56 -2.66
N PRO A 19 -7.34 7.39 -3.31
CA PRO A 19 -6.38 7.16 -4.39
C PRO A 19 -6.42 8.26 -5.47
N GLY A 20 -5.27 8.87 -5.74
CA GLY A 20 -5.11 9.97 -6.68
C GLY A 20 -4.88 11.34 -6.04
N LEU A 21 -5.30 11.56 -4.78
CA LEU A 21 -5.07 12.85 -4.10
C LEU A 21 -3.57 13.12 -3.88
N GLY A 22 -2.79 12.11 -3.50
CA GLY A 22 -1.33 12.27 -3.35
C GLY A 22 -0.65 12.67 -4.66
N GLN A 23 -1.13 12.18 -5.81
CA GLN A 23 -0.64 12.58 -7.12
C GLN A 23 -1.01 14.02 -7.47
N LEU A 24 -2.24 14.46 -7.15
CA LEU A 24 -2.64 15.86 -7.31
C LEU A 24 -1.76 16.79 -6.47
N LEU A 25 -1.48 16.39 -5.22
CA LEU A 25 -0.60 17.12 -4.31
C LEU A 25 0.88 17.12 -4.77
N ASN A 26 1.27 16.17 -5.62
CA ASN A 26 2.57 16.15 -6.30
C ASN A 26 2.56 16.95 -7.62
N GLY A 27 1.45 17.58 -7.99
CA GLY A 27 1.29 18.33 -9.24
C GLY A 27 1.00 17.46 -10.48
N HIS A 28 0.83 16.15 -10.31
CA HIS A 28 0.53 15.22 -11.40
C HIS A 28 -0.99 15.11 -11.64
N ILE A 29 -1.56 16.17 -12.22
CA ILE A 29 -3.02 16.30 -12.41
C ILE A 29 -3.62 15.12 -13.19
N ILE A 30 -3.02 14.78 -14.35
CA ILE A 30 -3.53 13.70 -15.21
C ILE A 30 -3.51 12.35 -14.47
N LYS A 31 -2.41 12.02 -13.78
CA LYS A 31 -2.31 10.78 -12.99
C LYS A 31 -3.31 10.75 -11.84
N GLY A 32 -3.44 11.87 -11.12
CA GLY A 32 -4.37 11.98 -9.99
C GLY A 32 -5.81 11.72 -10.42
N ILE A 33 -6.28 12.44 -11.45
CA ILE A 33 -7.64 12.24 -11.99
C ILE A 33 -7.82 10.81 -12.49
N PHE A 34 -6.84 10.25 -13.20
CA PHE A 34 -6.89 8.87 -13.68
C PHE A 34 -7.06 7.86 -12.53
N PHE A 35 -6.27 7.97 -11.47
CA PHE A 35 -6.39 7.08 -10.31
C PHE A 35 -7.70 7.28 -9.55
N MET A 36 -8.20 8.51 -9.45
CA MET A 36 -9.51 8.78 -8.85
C MET A 36 -10.64 8.11 -9.63
N ILE A 37 -10.61 8.16 -10.97
CA ILE A 37 -11.61 7.49 -11.81
C ILE A 37 -11.50 5.97 -11.66
N LEU A 38 -10.28 5.41 -11.69
CA LEU A 38 -10.07 3.99 -11.48
C LEU A 38 -10.55 3.53 -10.10
N GLU A 39 -10.31 4.30 -9.06
CA GLU A 39 -10.80 4.02 -7.71
C GLU A 39 -12.32 3.92 -7.71
N LEU A 40 -13.03 4.89 -8.29
CA LEU A 40 -14.48 4.85 -8.37
C LEU A 40 -15.00 3.64 -9.16
N ILE A 41 -14.37 3.30 -10.28
CA ILE A 41 -14.74 2.14 -11.11
C ILE A 41 -14.53 0.85 -10.32
N VAL A 42 -13.33 0.63 -9.77
CA VAL A 42 -13.02 -0.61 -9.07
C VAL A 42 -13.84 -0.73 -7.79
N ASN A 43 -14.02 0.35 -7.02
CA ASN A 43 -14.85 0.37 -5.81
C ASN A 43 -16.30 -0.04 -6.14
N HIS A 44 -16.89 0.56 -7.18
CA HIS A 44 -18.25 0.25 -7.60
C HIS A 44 -18.37 -1.18 -8.14
N CYS A 45 -17.54 -1.57 -9.10
CA CYS A 45 -17.60 -2.89 -9.73
C CYS A 45 -17.27 -4.04 -8.76
N SER A 46 -16.49 -3.78 -7.71
CA SER A 46 -16.18 -4.77 -6.67
C SER A 46 -17.21 -4.85 -5.55
N ASN A 47 -18.16 -3.90 -5.46
CA ASN A 47 -19.04 -3.67 -4.31
C ASN A 47 -18.29 -3.36 -2.99
N LEU A 48 -17.11 -2.73 -3.08
CA LEU A 48 -16.19 -2.59 -1.95
C LEU A 48 -16.85 -1.96 -0.70
N ASN A 49 -17.58 -0.85 -0.88
CA ASN A 49 -18.21 -0.14 0.23
C ASN A 49 -19.19 -1.04 1.01
N SER A 50 -20.01 -1.82 0.32
CA SER A 50 -20.95 -2.76 0.95
C SER A 50 -20.22 -3.86 1.70
N ILE A 51 -19.17 -4.42 1.09
CA ILE A 51 -18.37 -5.50 1.68
C ILE A 51 -17.64 -5.02 2.94
N ILE A 52 -17.16 -3.77 2.95
CA ILE A 52 -16.59 -3.13 4.15
C ILE A 52 -17.65 -3.06 5.24
N ILE A 53 -18.84 -2.52 4.97
CA ILE A 53 -19.92 -2.43 5.97
C ILE A 53 -20.24 -3.80 6.56
N TYR A 54 -20.47 -4.81 5.71
CA TYR A 54 -20.77 -6.17 6.16
C TYR A 54 -19.63 -6.77 6.99
N SER A 55 -18.39 -6.57 6.57
CA SER A 55 -17.22 -7.08 7.28
C SER A 55 -17.05 -6.47 8.67
N PHE A 56 -17.31 -5.16 8.81
CA PHE A 56 -17.15 -4.44 10.08
C PHE A 56 -18.31 -4.66 11.06
N VAL A 57 -19.52 -4.93 10.57
CA VAL A 57 -20.67 -5.33 11.40
C VAL A 57 -20.62 -6.82 11.78
N GLY A 58 -19.68 -7.59 11.21
CA GLY A 58 -19.49 -9.01 11.49
C GLY A 58 -20.35 -9.94 10.63
N ASN A 59 -21.06 -9.42 9.63
CA ASN A 59 -21.81 -10.23 8.67
C ASN A 59 -20.90 -10.72 7.54
N ILE A 60 -19.99 -11.63 7.88
CA ILE A 60 -18.93 -12.08 6.97
C ILE A 60 -19.48 -12.84 5.76
N GLN A 61 -20.56 -13.61 5.94
CA GLN A 61 -21.15 -14.35 4.82
C GLN A 61 -21.72 -13.40 3.77
N GLU A 62 -22.40 -12.32 4.18
CA GLU A 62 -22.86 -11.30 3.23
C GLU A 62 -21.69 -10.55 2.58
N ALA A 63 -20.61 -10.30 3.31
CA ALA A 63 -19.40 -9.74 2.72
C ALA A 63 -18.84 -10.62 1.60
N ILE A 64 -18.79 -11.94 1.80
CA ILE A 64 -18.35 -12.91 0.78
C ILE A 64 -19.33 -12.95 -0.40
N ASN A 65 -20.63 -13.04 -0.13
CA ASN A 65 -21.66 -13.17 -1.18
C ASN A 65 -21.75 -11.92 -2.06
N ASN A 66 -21.55 -10.73 -1.49
CA ASN A 66 -21.59 -9.47 -2.24
C ASN A 66 -20.25 -9.13 -2.92
N SER A 67 -19.20 -9.92 -2.68
CA SER A 67 -17.88 -9.70 -3.27
C SER A 67 -17.84 -10.06 -4.75
N ASN A 68 -17.64 -9.06 -5.60
CA ASN A 68 -17.22 -9.34 -6.97
C ASN A 68 -15.70 -9.53 -7.01
N TYR A 69 -15.29 -10.78 -6.80
CA TYR A 69 -13.89 -11.19 -6.68
C TYR A 69 -13.01 -10.80 -7.87
N GLN A 70 -13.55 -10.79 -9.10
CA GLN A 70 -12.77 -10.43 -10.29
C GLN A 70 -12.26 -8.98 -10.20
N TRP A 71 -13.10 -8.06 -9.76
CA TRP A 71 -12.72 -6.66 -9.55
C TRP A 71 -11.95 -6.47 -8.25
N LEU A 72 -12.38 -7.14 -7.18
CA LEU A 72 -11.81 -6.99 -5.84
C LEU A 72 -10.33 -7.40 -5.80
N MET A 73 -9.92 -8.46 -6.51
CA MET A 73 -8.52 -8.91 -6.56
C MET A 73 -7.53 -7.86 -7.09
N PHE A 74 -7.99 -6.91 -7.92
CA PHE A 74 -7.16 -5.81 -8.40
C PHE A 74 -6.92 -4.73 -7.34
N TYR A 75 -7.79 -4.64 -6.33
CA TYR A 75 -7.82 -3.55 -5.38
C TYR A 75 -6.51 -3.41 -4.55
N PRO A 76 -5.95 -4.47 -3.93
CA PRO A 76 -4.71 -4.32 -3.16
C PRO A 76 -3.54 -3.80 -4.01
N SER A 77 -3.43 -4.29 -5.25
CA SER A 77 -2.35 -3.90 -6.15
C SER A 77 -2.53 -2.47 -6.64
N LEU A 78 -3.73 -2.07 -7.06
CA LEU A 78 -4.02 -0.71 -7.47
C LEU A 78 -3.78 0.27 -6.31
N TYR A 79 -4.38 0.00 -5.16
CA TYR A 79 -4.35 0.89 -3.99
C TYR A 79 -2.92 1.12 -3.48
N LEU A 80 -2.14 0.04 -3.29
CA LEU A 80 -0.76 0.15 -2.81
C LEU A 80 0.19 0.71 -3.86
N TYR A 81 -0.07 0.49 -5.15
CA TYR A 81 0.68 1.15 -6.22
C TYR A 81 0.45 2.66 -6.21
N VAL A 82 -0.79 3.12 -6.04
CA VAL A 82 -1.11 4.55 -5.96
C VAL A 82 -0.46 5.20 -4.74
N MET A 83 -0.43 4.52 -3.60
CA MET A 83 0.30 4.97 -2.41
C MET A 83 1.80 5.07 -2.67
N TRP A 84 2.40 4.06 -3.29
CA TRP A 84 3.82 4.06 -3.64
C TRP A 84 4.16 5.15 -4.65
N ASP A 85 3.36 5.35 -5.68
CA ASP A 85 3.57 6.40 -6.70
C ASP A 85 3.53 7.78 -6.04
N ALA A 86 2.59 8.03 -5.13
CA ALA A 86 2.54 9.28 -4.36
C ALA A 86 3.79 9.47 -3.48
N TYR A 87 4.25 8.40 -2.81
CA TYR A 87 5.48 8.41 -2.02
C TYR A 87 6.73 8.66 -2.88
N LYS A 88 6.81 8.04 -4.07
CA LYS A 88 7.96 8.11 -4.98
C LYS A 88 8.19 9.52 -5.50
N TYR A 89 7.12 10.29 -5.74
CA TYR A 89 7.20 11.64 -6.27
C TYR A 89 7.13 12.75 -5.21
N ALA A 90 6.94 12.39 -3.94
CA ALA A 90 7.08 13.32 -2.83
C ALA A 90 8.54 13.79 -2.67
N LYS A 91 8.74 14.97 -2.09
CA LYS A 91 10.09 15.55 -1.95
C LYS A 91 10.97 14.73 -1.01
N GLY A 92 12.21 14.45 -1.42
CA GLY A 92 13.24 13.87 -0.56
C GLY A 92 14.13 12.86 -1.28
N ASP A 93 14.99 12.19 -0.52
CA ASP A 93 15.83 11.12 -1.05
C ASP A 93 14.99 9.82 -1.14
N HIS A 94 15.19 9.03 -2.19
CA HIS A 94 14.49 7.77 -2.38
C HIS A 94 15.50 6.65 -2.60
N SER A 95 15.27 5.49 -1.99
CA SER A 95 15.97 4.27 -2.38
C SER A 95 15.12 3.55 -3.45
N PRO A 96 15.73 2.94 -4.48
CA PRO A 96 15.03 2.04 -5.38
C PRO A 96 14.24 0.93 -4.65
N MET A 97 14.65 0.59 -3.41
CA MET A 97 14.04 -0.45 -2.58
C MET A 97 12.85 0.04 -1.74
N ASP A 98 12.49 1.33 -1.80
CA ASP A 98 11.33 1.89 -1.07
C ASP A 98 9.98 1.33 -1.55
N SER A 99 9.94 0.69 -2.72
CA SER A 99 8.76 -0.01 -3.24
C SER A 99 8.45 -1.33 -2.53
N LEU A 100 9.44 -1.98 -1.91
CA LEU A 100 9.31 -3.35 -1.41
C LEU A 100 8.13 -3.55 -0.44
N PRO A 101 7.93 -2.70 0.59
CA PRO A 101 6.78 -2.86 1.49
C PRO A 101 5.43 -2.85 0.76
N TYR A 102 5.28 -1.99 -0.24
CA TYR A 102 4.04 -1.86 -1.03
C TYR A 102 3.83 -3.08 -1.93
N VAL A 103 4.89 -3.55 -2.59
CA VAL A 103 4.81 -4.70 -3.50
C VAL A 103 4.47 -5.98 -2.75
N PHE A 104 5.14 -6.26 -1.63
CA PHE A 104 4.85 -7.45 -0.82
C PHE A 104 3.45 -7.39 -0.20
N ALA A 105 3.03 -6.21 0.27
CA ALA A 105 1.67 -6.00 0.77
C ALA A 105 0.61 -6.22 -0.32
N ALA A 106 0.87 -5.79 -1.56
CA ALA A 106 -0.04 -5.96 -2.68
C ALA A 106 -0.24 -7.45 -3.01
N TYR A 107 0.86 -8.19 -3.18
CA TYR A 107 0.78 -9.61 -3.50
C TYR A 107 0.10 -10.41 -2.39
N LEU A 108 0.50 -10.21 -1.12
CA LEU A 108 -0.14 -10.92 -0.03
C LEU A 108 -1.59 -10.48 0.19
N GLY A 109 -1.90 -9.20 0.03
CA GLY A 109 -3.28 -8.71 0.06
C GLY A 109 -4.17 -9.42 -0.97
N THR A 110 -3.70 -9.56 -2.22
CA THR A 110 -4.43 -10.30 -3.25
C THR A 110 -4.60 -11.78 -2.87
N VAL A 111 -3.58 -12.42 -2.28
CA VAL A 111 -3.71 -13.78 -1.72
C VAL A 111 -4.79 -13.83 -0.63
N GLY A 112 -4.83 -12.84 0.26
CA GLY A 112 -5.87 -12.71 1.29
C GLY A 112 -7.28 -12.64 0.69
N ILE A 113 -7.48 -11.88 -0.40
CA ILE A 113 -8.75 -11.84 -1.13
C ILE A 113 -9.10 -13.20 -1.71
N VAL A 114 -8.16 -13.85 -2.42
CA VAL A 114 -8.37 -15.15 -3.07
C VAL A 114 -8.84 -16.21 -2.08
N TYR A 115 -8.23 -16.27 -0.90
CA TYR A 115 -8.58 -17.26 0.10
C TYR A 115 -9.74 -16.85 1.01
N SER A 116 -10.23 -15.62 0.92
CA SER A 116 -11.21 -15.07 1.87
C SER A 116 -12.55 -15.80 1.94
N ALA A 117 -12.97 -16.47 0.86
CA ALA A 117 -14.21 -17.24 0.81
C ALA A 117 -14.07 -18.66 1.39
N SER A 118 -12.85 -19.18 1.53
CA SER A 118 -12.60 -20.58 1.91
C SER A 118 -11.84 -20.72 3.23
N PHE A 119 -11.02 -19.72 3.56
CA PHE A 119 -10.22 -19.72 4.77
C PHE A 119 -11.09 -19.47 6.00
N ASN A 120 -11.15 -20.46 6.89
CA ASN A 120 -11.82 -20.37 8.17
C ASN A 120 -10.95 -21.01 9.26
N ILE A 121 -11.05 -20.48 10.48
CA ILE A 121 -10.40 -21.03 11.67
C ILE A 121 -11.51 -21.49 12.61
N ASN A 122 -11.62 -22.80 12.83
CA ASN A 122 -12.67 -23.39 13.66
C ASN A 122 -14.09 -22.94 13.25
N GLY A 123 -14.35 -22.81 11.95
CA GLY A 123 -15.63 -22.35 11.41
C GLY A 123 -15.83 -20.83 11.39
N ILE A 124 -14.86 -20.04 11.88
CA ILE A 124 -14.90 -18.57 11.82
C ILE A 124 -14.24 -18.10 10.52
N PHE A 125 -15.01 -17.43 9.67
CA PHE A 125 -14.51 -16.77 8.47
C PHE A 125 -14.05 -15.34 8.81
N PHE A 126 -12.91 -14.93 8.27
CA PHE A 126 -12.44 -13.55 8.34
C PHE A 126 -12.99 -12.68 7.20
N GLY A 127 -13.31 -13.31 6.07
CA GLY A 127 -13.89 -12.64 4.93
C GLY A 127 -12.91 -11.77 4.14
N PRO A 128 -13.41 -11.14 3.07
CA PRO A 128 -12.61 -10.43 2.06
C PRO A 128 -11.87 -9.20 2.59
N VAL A 129 -12.33 -8.57 3.68
CA VAL A 129 -11.69 -7.36 4.23
C VAL A 129 -10.65 -7.72 5.28
N TRP A 130 -11.04 -8.40 6.36
CA TRP A 130 -10.12 -8.66 7.48
C TRP A 130 -8.96 -9.56 7.08
N LEU A 131 -9.20 -10.61 6.30
CA LEU A 131 -8.12 -11.52 5.87
C LEU A 131 -7.10 -10.77 4.99
N THR A 132 -7.60 -9.93 4.08
CA THR A 132 -6.79 -9.08 3.21
C THR A 132 -5.95 -8.10 4.02
N LEU A 133 -6.54 -7.42 5.01
CA LEU A 133 -5.81 -6.49 5.87
C LEU A 133 -4.70 -7.19 6.66
N ILE A 134 -4.96 -8.37 7.22
CA ILE A 134 -3.96 -9.17 7.94
C ILE A 134 -2.80 -9.54 7.01
N PHE A 135 -3.10 -10.04 5.81
CA PHE A 135 -2.09 -10.44 4.83
C PHE A 135 -1.28 -9.23 4.31
N MET A 136 -1.92 -8.08 4.12
CA MET A 136 -1.21 -6.84 3.78
C MET A 136 -0.22 -6.44 4.87
N VAL A 137 -0.61 -6.49 6.15
CA VAL A 137 0.28 -6.17 7.28
C VAL A 137 1.48 -7.10 7.30
N ILE A 138 1.26 -8.40 7.11
CA ILE A 138 2.34 -9.39 6.98
C ILE A 138 3.26 -9.01 5.81
N GLY A 139 2.70 -8.62 4.66
CA GLY A 139 3.46 -8.20 3.49
C GLY A 139 4.31 -6.95 3.73
N ILE A 140 3.77 -5.94 4.44
CA ILE A 140 4.52 -4.74 4.84
C ILE A 140 5.70 -5.14 5.73
N ILE A 141 5.49 -6.03 6.71
CA ILE A 141 6.55 -6.49 7.63
C ILE A 141 7.66 -7.21 6.86
N ILE A 142 7.30 -8.13 5.97
CA ILE A 142 8.25 -8.87 5.13
C ILE A 142 9.02 -7.92 4.20
N GLY A 143 8.31 -7.05 3.48
CA GLY A 143 8.90 -6.09 2.57
C GLY A 143 9.86 -5.11 3.27
N CYS A 144 9.48 -4.59 4.44
CA CYS A 144 10.36 -3.77 5.28
C CYS A 144 11.60 -4.53 5.74
N SER A 145 11.44 -5.80 6.13
CA SER A 145 12.55 -6.64 6.60
C SER A 145 13.56 -6.89 5.49
N ILE A 146 13.09 -7.21 4.28
CA ILE A 146 13.94 -7.42 3.10
C ILE A 146 14.61 -6.11 2.69
N GLN A 147 13.88 -5.00 2.64
CA GLN A 147 14.42 -3.68 2.33
C GLN A 147 15.58 -3.31 3.26
N LYS A 148 15.41 -3.50 4.58
CA LYS A 148 16.46 -3.26 5.58
C LYS A 148 17.69 -4.13 5.33
N GLN A 149 17.51 -5.41 4.99
CA GLN A 149 18.62 -6.32 4.71
C GLN A 149 19.38 -5.90 3.44
N ILE A 150 18.69 -5.51 2.37
CA ILE A 150 19.32 -5.06 1.12
C ILE A 150 20.09 -3.77 1.35
N ASN A 151 19.48 -2.77 1.99
CA ASN A 151 20.12 -1.49 2.29
C ASN A 151 21.36 -1.64 3.19
N LYS A 152 21.38 -2.64 4.07
CA LYS A 152 22.57 -2.97 4.87
C LYS A 152 23.70 -3.55 4.02
N ARG A 153 23.37 -4.41 3.03
CA ARG A 153 24.35 -5.09 2.16
C ARG A 153 24.91 -4.17 1.06
N SER A 154 24.12 -3.24 0.55
CA SER A 154 24.52 -2.35 -0.56
C SER A 154 25.47 -1.21 -0.15
N GLY A 155 25.91 -1.14 1.11
CA GLY A 155 26.97 -0.20 1.52
C GLY A 155 26.61 1.29 1.42
N LEU A 156 25.35 1.65 1.15
CA LEU A 156 24.87 3.04 1.01
C LEU A 156 25.08 3.89 2.29
N ASN A 157 25.25 3.25 3.45
CA ASN A 157 25.65 3.93 4.69
C ASN A 157 27.18 4.17 4.82
N SER A 158 28.02 3.52 4.00
CA SER A 158 29.49 3.67 4.04
C SER A 158 30.03 4.84 3.21
N GLU A 159 29.35 5.23 2.11
CA GLU A 159 29.74 6.38 1.30
C GLU A 159 29.24 7.70 1.88
N LYS A 160 28.02 7.71 2.46
CA LYS A 160 27.49 8.89 3.15
C LYS A 160 28.35 9.27 4.36
N ASN A 161 28.92 8.30 5.09
CA ASN A 161 29.88 8.57 6.16
C ASN A 161 31.26 9.00 5.64
N ARG A 162 31.76 8.43 4.53
CA ARG A 162 33.05 8.84 3.93
C ARG A 162 33.05 10.29 3.43
N ASN A 163 31.99 10.74 2.77
CA ASN A 163 31.90 12.12 2.27
C ASN A 163 31.77 13.16 3.40
N ILE A 164 31.12 12.79 4.50
CA ILE A 164 31.07 13.63 5.70
C ILE A 164 32.47 13.73 6.34
N SER A 165 33.21 12.62 6.44
CA SER A 165 34.57 12.63 6.99
C SER A 165 35.56 13.46 6.17
N ILE A 166 35.47 13.46 4.84
CA ILE A 166 36.34 14.28 3.98
C ILE A 166 36.05 15.78 4.15
N LEU A 167 34.78 16.16 4.36
CA LEU A 167 34.39 17.55 4.58
C LEU A 167 34.83 18.11 5.95
N TYR A 168 35.16 17.25 6.91
CA TYR A 168 35.73 17.67 8.20
C TYR A 168 37.27 17.72 8.20
N ILE A 169 37.91 17.26 7.13
CA ILE A 169 39.38 17.23 6.99
C ILE A 169 39.87 18.37 6.05
N LEU A 170 38.98 19.04 5.33
CA LEU A 170 39.23 20.25 4.53
C LEU A 170 38.71 21.50 5.26
#